data_AF-A0A7V9JER5-F1
#
_entry.id   AF-A0A7V9JER5-F1
#
_cell.length_a   1.000
_cell.length_b   1.000
_cell.length_c   1.000
_cell.angle_alpha   90.00
_cell.angle_beta   90.00
_cell.angle_gamma   90.00
#
_symmetry.space_group_name_H-M   'P 1'
#
loop_
_entity.id
_entity.type
_entity.pdbx_description
1 polymer ?
#
loop_
_entity_poly.entity_id
_entity_poly.type
_entity_poly.pdbx_seq_one_letter_code
_entity_poly.pdbx_strand_id
1 'polypeptide(L)'
;MTQKRYFISTSIPYVNAQPHVGHALEFIQTDAYARFHRQQGQDVFFLTGSDENALKNVQAAEAEGITTQELVDRNVTGFQNLLTLLDCSNDDFIRTSVDPRHQSGASRIWQQLVDAGDVYRKHYTGLYCVGCEAFYSPEELENGLCPIHGTKPVEVEEENYFFRLSKHGDELHRRISSDELKIIPTSRKNEVLRFIESGLADISISRSQERARGWGVLVPGDPGQVMYVWIDALSNYITALDYANDGENYQHYWQNADNRVHAIGK
;
A
#
# COMPACT_ATOMS: atom_id res chain seq x y z
N MET A 1 19.30 13.28 -27.24
CA MET A 1 19.18 13.04 -25.78
C MET A 1 18.71 11.61 -25.63
N THR A 2 19.29 10.82 -24.72
CA THR A 2 18.80 9.47 -24.44
C THR A 2 17.41 9.57 -23.82
N GLN A 3 16.44 8.83 -24.37
CA GLN A 3 15.10 8.72 -23.80
C GLN A 3 15.22 8.09 -22.41
N LYS A 4 14.82 8.82 -21.36
CA LYS A 4 14.77 8.29 -20.00
C LYS A 4 13.48 7.53 -19.78
N ARG A 5 13.54 6.54 -18.90
CA ARG A 5 12.41 5.72 -18.47
C ARG A 5 11.89 6.20 -17.12
N TYR A 6 10.58 6.37 -17.04
CA TYR A 6 9.85 6.78 -15.84
C TYR A 6 8.81 5.74 -15.48
N PHE A 7 8.82 5.32 -14.24
CA PHE A 7 7.66 4.75 -13.58
C PHE A 7 7.06 5.78 -12.65
N ILE A 8 5.78 6.09 -12.86
CA ILE A 8 5.03 7.08 -12.10
C ILE A 8 3.80 6.39 -11.54
N SER A 9 3.48 6.55 -10.27
CA SER A 9 2.28 5.98 -9.68
C SER A 9 1.53 6.93 -8.77
N THR A 10 0.23 6.72 -8.64
CA THR A 10 -0.57 7.27 -7.53
C THR A 10 -0.50 6.33 -6.31
N SER A 11 -1.13 6.69 -5.21
CA SER A 11 -1.62 5.71 -4.23
C SER A 11 -2.75 4.87 -4.83
N ILE A 12 -3.04 3.72 -4.22
CA ILE A 12 -4.24 2.93 -4.54
C ILE A 12 -5.29 3.17 -3.44
N PRO A 13 -6.43 3.82 -3.74
CA PRO A 13 -7.43 4.15 -2.73
C PRO A 13 -8.14 2.90 -2.20
N TYR A 14 -8.54 2.95 -0.93
CA TYR A 14 -9.55 2.03 -0.41
C TYR A 14 -10.86 2.24 -1.16
N VAL A 15 -11.45 1.14 -1.63
CA VAL A 15 -12.72 1.18 -2.37
C VAL A 15 -13.93 0.93 -1.46
N ASN A 16 -13.83 1.32 -0.18
CA ASN A 16 -14.90 1.19 0.81
C ASN A 16 -16.00 2.25 0.66
N ALA A 17 -15.76 3.28 -0.16
CA ALA A 17 -16.68 4.38 -0.44
C ALA A 17 -16.52 4.91 -1.87
N GLN A 18 -17.43 5.80 -2.28
CA GLN A 18 -17.36 6.49 -3.56
C GLN A 18 -16.15 7.45 -3.63
N PRO A 19 -15.57 7.68 -4.81
CA PRO A 19 -14.45 8.59 -4.95
C PRO A 19 -14.85 10.04 -4.65
N HIS A 20 -13.93 10.83 -4.09
CA HIS A 20 -14.12 12.24 -3.77
C HIS A 20 -13.01 13.12 -4.34
N VAL A 21 -13.12 14.45 -4.15
CA VAL A 21 -12.18 15.45 -4.69
C VAL A 21 -10.71 15.21 -4.31
N GLY A 22 -10.44 14.63 -3.14
CA GLY A 22 -9.07 14.24 -2.75
C GLY A 22 -8.42 13.25 -3.71
N HIS A 23 -9.15 12.21 -4.14
CA HIS A 23 -8.64 11.25 -5.14
C HIS A 23 -8.44 11.93 -6.50
N ALA A 24 -9.41 12.76 -6.92
CA ALA A 24 -9.31 13.52 -8.16
C ALA A 24 -8.07 14.41 -8.19
N LEU A 25 -7.72 15.06 -7.07
CA LEU A 25 -6.53 15.91 -6.98
C LEU A 25 -5.25 15.13 -7.22
N GLU A 26 -5.06 13.99 -6.55
CA GLU A 26 -3.87 13.14 -6.73
C GLU A 26 -3.78 12.60 -8.16
N PHE A 27 -4.90 12.13 -8.72
CA PHE A 27 -4.96 11.61 -10.09
C PHE A 27 -4.57 12.69 -11.12
N ILE A 28 -5.14 13.89 -11.04
CA ILE A 28 -4.85 14.98 -11.99
C ILE A 28 -3.39 15.45 -11.86
N GLN A 29 -2.88 15.60 -10.65
CA GLN A 29 -1.51 16.06 -10.43
C GLN A 29 -0.48 15.06 -10.96
N THR A 30 -0.73 13.77 -10.73
CA THR A 30 0.15 12.70 -11.20
C THR A 30 0.06 12.56 -12.72
N ASP A 31 -1.15 12.65 -13.28
CA ASP A 31 -1.38 12.62 -14.73
C ASP A 31 -0.68 13.78 -15.45
N ALA A 32 -0.80 15.02 -14.94
CA ALA A 32 -0.11 16.17 -15.49
C ALA A 32 1.42 15.97 -15.50
N TYR A 33 1.97 15.35 -14.47
CA TYR A 33 3.39 15.01 -14.39
C TYR A 33 3.79 13.92 -15.40
N ALA A 34 2.98 12.87 -15.55
CA ALA A 34 3.20 11.83 -16.54
C ALA A 34 3.15 12.38 -17.98
N ARG A 35 2.13 13.18 -18.30
CA ARG A 35 1.97 13.84 -19.61
C ARG A 35 3.13 14.79 -19.91
N PHE A 36 3.60 15.56 -18.92
CA PHE A 36 4.75 16.44 -19.08
C PHE A 36 6.01 15.69 -19.51
N HIS A 37 6.28 14.50 -18.94
CA HIS A 37 7.42 13.67 -19.34
C HIS A 37 7.21 13.01 -20.70
N ARG A 38 6.00 12.52 -20.99
CA ARG A 38 5.67 12.00 -22.33
C ARG A 38 5.86 13.07 -23.42
N GLN A 39 5.44 14.32 -23.17
CA GLN A 39 5.63 15.45 -24.09
C GLN A 39 7.11 15.80 -24.34
N GLN A 40 7.99 15.48 -23.40
CA GLN A 40 9.45 15.60 -23.57
C GLN A 40 10.07 14.39 -24.28
N GLY A 41 9.26 13.50 -24.85
CA GLY A 41 9.71 12.29 -25.53
C GLY A 41 10.30 11.24 -24.60
N GLN A 42 9.97 11.28 -23.30
CA GLN A 42 10.39 10.26 -22.34
C GLN A 42 9.51 9.01 -22.45
N ASP A 43 10.05 7.87 -22.04
CA ASP A 43 9.32 6.62 -21.94
C ASP A 43 8.67 6.54 -20.55
N VAL A 44 7.34 6.45 -20.48
CA VAL A 44 6.59 6.65 -19.22
C VAL A 44 5.55 5.55 -19.05
N PHE A 45 5.61 4.87 -17.91
CA PHE A 45 4.55 4.03 -17.39
C PHE A 45 3.89 4.72 -16.19
N PHE A 46 2.62 5.08 -16.32
CA PHE A 46 1.80 5.69 -15.28
C PHE A 46 0.79 4.68 -14.72
N LEU A 47 1.01 4.26 -13.47
CA LEU A 47 0.17 3.29 -12.76
C LEU A 47 -0.82 3.97 -11.79
N THR A 48 -2.03 3.45 -11.75
CA THR A 48 -2.98 3.63 -10.64
C THR A 48 -3.68 2.31 -10.33
N GLY A 49 -4.66 2.28 -9.41
CA GLY A 49 -5.33 1.04 -9.03
C GLY A 49 -6.32 1.19 -7.88
N SER A 50 -6.59 0.09 -7.17
CA SER A 50 -7.49 0.01 -6.02
C SER A 50 -6.95 -0.93 -4.94
N ASP A 51 -7.00 -0.50 -3.68
CA ASP A 51 -6.77 -1.36 -2.53
C ASP A 51 -8.10 -2.01 -2.11
N GLU A 52 -8.22 -3.27 -2.48
CA GLU A 52 -9.44 -4.04 -2.34
C GLU A 52 -9.41 -4.97 -1.13
N ASN A 53 -8.25 -5.26 -0.55
CA ASN A 53 -8.08 -6.28 0.50
C ASN A 53 -8.15 -5.71 1.93
N ALA A 54 -8.36 -4.40 2.08
CA ALA A 54 -8.50 -3.75 3.38
C ALA A 54 -9.74 -4.20 4.17
N LEU A 55 -9.61 -4.30 5.50
CA LEU A 55 -10.73 -4.66 6.39
C LEU A 55 -11.87 -3.63 6.34
N LYS A 56 -11.55 -2.38 5.98
CA LYS A 56 -12.54 -1.32 5.76
C LYS A 56 -13.54 -1.67 4.65
N ASN A 57 -13.11 -2.39 3.62
CA ASN A 57 -14.00 -2.85 2.54
C ASN A 57 -14.97 -3.91 3.06
N VAL A 58 -14.48 -4.84 3.89
CA VAL A 58 -15.30 -5.87 4.54
C VAL A 58 -16.37 -5.24 5.44
N GLN A 59 -15.98 -4.31 6.30
CA GLN A 59 -16.92 -3.63 7.22
C GLN A 59 -17.95 -2.79 6.49
N ALA A 60 -17.56 -2.10 5.40
CA ALA A 60 -18.50 -1.36 4.56
C ALA A 60 -19.51 -2.30 3.90
N ALA A 61 -19.07 -3.48 3.44
CA ALA A 61 -19.96 -4.45 2.80
C ALA A 61 -20.95 -5.05 3.79
N GLU A 62 -20.47 -5.40 5.00
CA GLU A 62 -21.32 -5.85 6.12
C GLU A 62 -22.38 -4.79 6.49
N ALA A 63 -22.00 -3.51 6.54
CA ALA A 63 -22.92 -2.41 6.84
C ALA A 63 -24.00 -2.21 5.76
N GLU A 64 -23.70 -2.56 4.50
CA GLU A 64 -24.64 -2.51 3.38
C GLU A 64 -25.42 -3.82 3.19
N GLY A 65 -25.06 -4.89 3.90
CA GLY A 65 -25.70 -6.20 3.76
C GLY A 65 -25.38 -6.91 2.43
N ILE A 66 -24.22 -6.61 1.83
CA ILE A 66 -23.73 -7.22 0.58
C ILE A 66 -22.39 -7.94 0.80
N THR A 67 -21.96 -8.74 -0.17
CA THR A 67 -20.63 -9.38 -0.10
C THR A 67 -19.51 -8.36 -0.35
N THR A 68 -18.31 -8.62 0.18
CA THR A 68 -17.14 -7.75 -0.05
C THR A 68 -16.81 -7.64 -1.53
N GLN A 69 -16.89 -8.74 -2.29
CA GLN A 69 -16.66 -8.75 -3.74
C GLN A 69 -17.63 -7.81 -4.47
N GLU A 70 -18.93 -7.86 -4.16
CA GLU A 70 -19.93 -6.97 -4.76
C GLU A 70 -19.64 -5.50 -4.46
N LEU A 71 -19.22 -5.18 -3.22
CA LEU A 71 -18.87 -3.80 -2.86
C LEU A 71 -17.65 -3.30 -3.64
N VAL A 72 -16.57 -4.08 -3.69
CA VAL A 72 -15.34 -3.66 -4.36
C VAL A 72 -15.56 -3.52 -5.86
N ASP A 73 -16.25 -4.47 -6.51
CA ASP A 73 -16.53 -4.40 -7.96
C ASP A 73 -17.38 -3.16 -8.31
N ARG A 74 -18.40 -2.87 -7.50
CA ARG A 74 -19.24 -1.67 -7.67
C ARG A 74 -18.43 -0.39 -7.50
N ASN A 75 -17.63 -0.29 -6.44
CA ASN A 75 -16.95 0.96 -6.10
C ASN A 75 -15.72 1.20 -7.00
N VAL A 76 -14.99 0.17 -7.42
CA VAL A 76 -13.91 0.24 -8.43
C VAL A 76 -14.43 0.86 -9.73
N THR A 77 -15.63 0.46 -10.17
CA THR A 77 -16.28 1.07 -11.35
C THR A 77 -16.42 2.59 -11.17
N GLY A 78 -16.74 3.07 -9.97
CA GLY A 78 -16.79 4.49 -9.65
C GLY A 78 -15.45 5.20 -9.82
N PHE A 79 -14.35 4.60 -9.36
CA PHE A 79 -13.00 5.14 -9.53
C PHE A 79 -12.55 5.14 -10.99
N GLN A 80 -12.82 4.08 -11.75
CA GLN A 80 -12.53 4.01 -13.19
C GLN A 80 -13.32 5.05 -13.99
N ASN A 81 -14.59 5.26 -13.63
CA ASN A 81 -15.41 6.32 -14.21
C ASN A 81 -14.85 7.71 -13.89
N LEU A 82 -14.35 7.93 -12.67
CA LEU A 82 -13.69 9.20 -12.32
C LEU A 82 -12.43 9.42 -13.16
N LEU A 83 -11.55 8.41 -13.30
CA LEU A 83 -10.35 8.49 -14.14
C LEU A 83 -10.70 8.84 -15.59
N THR A 84 -11.76 8.20 -16.12
CA THR A 84 -12.27 8.48 -17.47
C THR A 84 -12.80 9.91 -17.59
N LEU A 85 -13.59 10.37 -16.62
CA LEU A 85 -14.14 11.73 -16.58
C LEU A 85 -13.04 12.79 -16.53
N LEU A 86 -11.96 12.52 -15.83
CA LEU A 86 -10.80 13.41 -15.68
C LEU A 86 -9.82 13.33 -16.87
N ASP A 87 -10.09 12.45 -17.85
CA ASP A 87 -9.16 12.14 -18.94
C ASP A 87 -7.76 11.75 -18.43
N CYS A 88 -7.69 10.89 -17.41
CA CYS A 88 -6.41 10.38 -16.92
C CYS A 88 -5.77 9.42 -17.95
N SER A 89 -4.46 9.53 -18.11
CA SER A 89 -3.64 8.79 -19.08
C SER A 89 -2.80 7.70 -18.42
N ASN A 90 -3.32 7.05 -17.38
CA ASN A 90 -2.67 5.89 -16.78
C ASN A 90 -2.62 4.74 -17.80
N ASP A 91 -1.49 4.03 -17.83
CA ASP A 91 -1.27 2.90 -18.74
C ASP A 91 -1.89 1.61 -18.20
N ASP A 92 -2.12 1.53 -16.89
CA ASP A 92 -2.65 0.36 -16.21
C ASP A 92 -3.48 0.74 -14.97
N PHE A 93 -4.33 -0.17 -14.53
CA PHE A 93 -5.15 -0.09 -13.33
C PHE A 93 -5.07 -1.44 -12.58
N ILE A 94 -4.28 -1.51 -11.51
CA ILE A 94 -4.11 -2.74 -10.72
C ILE A 94 -5.23 -2.92 -9.69
N ARG A 95 -5.78 -4.13 -9.60
CA ARG A 95 -6.80 -4.51 -8.62
C ARG A 95 -6.27 -5.59 -7.68
N THR A 96 -6.11 -5.29 -6.39
CA THR A 96 -5.43 -6.23 -5.46
C THR A 96 -6.22 -7.51 -5.15
N SER A 97 -7.54 -7.53 -5.32
CA SER A 97 -8.36 -8.71 -5.03
C SER A 97 -8.45 -9.70 -6.21
N VAL A 98 -8.47 -9.21 -7.46
CA VAL A 98 -8.76 -10.03 -8.65
C VAL A 98 -7.57 -10.29 -9.56
N ASP A 99 -6.53 -9.47 -9.53
CA ASP A 99 -5.41 -9.61 -10.47
C ASP A 99 -4.45 -10.75 -10.05
N PRO A 100 -4.27 -11.81 -10.87
CA PRO A 100 -3.39 -12.92 -10.50
C PRO A 100 -1.91 -12.52 -10.36
N ARG A 101 -1.47 -11.53 -11.16
CA ARG A 101 -0.12 -10.93 -11.07
C ARG A 101 0.14 -10.26 -9.72
N HIS A 102 -0.91 -9.75 -9.07
CA HIS A 102 -0.82 -9.18 -7.74
C HIS A 102 -0.63 -10.26 -6.69
N GLN A 103 -1.54 -11.25 -6.64
CA GLN A 103 -1.50 -12.32 -5.65
C GLN A 103 -0.18 -13.12 -5.69
N SER A 104 0.28 -13.47 -6.90
CA SER A 104 1.55 -14.16 -7.10
C SER A 104 2.76 -13.30 -6.72
N GLY A 105 2.74 -12.01 -7.05
CA GLY A 105 3.81 -11.08 -6.71
C GLY A 105 3.92 -10.82 -5.22
N ALA A 106 2.80 -10.58 -4.53
CA ALA A 106 2.75 -10.43 -3.08
C ALA A 106 3.25 -11.69 -2.36
N SER A 107 2.84 -12.88 -2.84
CA SER A 107 3.34 -14.18 -2.36
C SER A 107 4.86 -14.33 -2.53
N ARG A 108 5.42 -13.90 -3.66
CA ARG A 108 6.87 -13.91 -3.90
C ARG A 108 7.61 -12.97 -2.95
N ILE A 109 7.11 -11.75 -2.74
CA ILE A 109 7.72 -10.79 -1.78
C ILE A 109 7.71 -11.37 -0.38
N TRP A 110 6.58 -11.93 0.06
CA TRP A 110 6.47 -12.58 1.36
C TRP A 110 7.54 -13.63 1.57
N GLN A 111 7.70 -14.55 0.61
CA GLN A 111 8.71 -15.60 0.71
C GLN A 111 10.13 -15.03 0.79
N GLN A 112 10.44 -13.99 0.02
CA GLN A 112 11.75 -13.33 0.10
C GLN A 112 12.02 -12.70 1.47
N LEU A 113 11.00 -12.11 2.10
CA LEU A 113 11.14 -11.56 3.45
C LEU A 113 11.35 -12.65 4.50
N VAL A 114 10.68 -13.80 4.35
CA VAL A 114 10.91 -14.99 5.18
C VAL A 114 12.34 -15.50 5.01
N ASP A 115 12.80 -15.67 3.76
CA ASP A 115 14.14 -16.16 3.43
C ASP A 115 15.24 -15.23 3.93
N ALA A 116 14.98 -13.91 3.94
CA ALA A 116 15.88 -12.88 4.50
C ALA A 116 15.91 -12.85 6.04
N GLY A 117 15.04 -13.62 6.71
CA GLY A 117 14.90 -13.64 8.17
C GLY A 117 14.19 -12.41 8.75
N ASP A 118 13.47 -11.67 7.91
CA ASP A 118 12.79 -10.43 8.28
C ASP A 118 11.33 -10.65 8.73
N VAL A 119 10.83 -11.89 8.63
CA VAL A 119 9.50 -12.28 9.09
C VAL A 119 9.61 -13.24 10.27
N TYR A 120 8.82 -13.00 11.32
CA TYR A 120 8.72 -13.90 12.47
C TYR A 120 7.30 -13.87 13.05
N ARG A 121 6.90 -14.96 13.74
CA ARG A 121 5.61 -15.01 14.46
C ARG A 121 5.75 -14.44 15.85
N LYS A 122 4.71 -13.75 16.31
CA LYS A 122 4.61 -13.22 17.67
C LYS A 122 3.15 -13.25 18.11
N HIS A 123 2.90 -13.79 19.31
CA HIS A 123 1.64 -13.60 20.00
C HIS A 123 1.54 -12.16 20.50
N TYR A 124 0.42 -11.50 20.25
CA TYR A 124 0.23 -10.11 20.62
C TYR A 124 -1.17 -9.87 21.17
N THR A 125 -1.22 -9.17 22.30
CA THR A 125 -2.44 -8.62 22.89
C THR A 125 -2.31 -7.10 22.94
N GLY A 126 -3.30 -6.37 22.42
CA GLY A 126 -3.28 -4.91 22.52
C GLY A 126 -4.51 -4.21 21.99
N LEU A 127 -4.49 -2.88 22.10
CA LEU A 127 -5.59 -2.00 21.73
C LEU A 127 -5.46 -1.61 20.26
N TYR A 128 -6.33 -2.13 19.40
CA TYR A 128 -6.26 -1.94 17.95
C TYR A 128 -7.26 -0.87 17.46
N CYS A 129 -6.76 0.12 16.72
CA CYS A 129 -7.60 1.08 16.01
C CYS A 129 -7.81 0.62 14.56
N VAL A 130 -9.06 0.36 14.20
CA VAL A 130 -9.45 -0.01 12.82
C VAL A 130 -9.16 1.10 11.81
N GLY A 131 -9.37 2.36 12.19
CA GLY A 131 -9.14 3.51 11.30
C GLY A 131 -7.66 3.66 10.93
N CYS A 132 -6.78 3.58 11.94
CA CYS A 132 -5.33 3.69 11.76
C CYS A 132 -4.69 2.44 11.20
N GLU A 133 -5.38 1.30 11.30
CA GLU A 133 -4.78 0.01 10.98
C GLU A 133 -3.49 -0.24 11.80
N ALA A 134 -3.57 0.11 13.09
CA ALA A 134 -2.44 0.09 14.00
C ALA A 134 -2.86 -0.28 15.42
N PHE A 135 -1.93 -0.91 16.13
CA PHE A 135 -2.03 -1.12 17.57
C PHE A 135 -1.48 0.07 18.33
N TYR A 136 -2.08 0.35 19.47
CA TYR A 136 -1.70 1.39 20.41
C TYR A 136 -1.45 0.74 21.77
N SER A 137 -0.42 1.21 22.46
CA SER A 137 -0.29 1.04 23.91
C SER A 137 -1.28 1.95 24.64
N PRO A 138 -1.65 1.64 25.90
CA PRO A 138 -2.50 2.52 26.69
C PRO A 138 -1.95 3.94 26.85
N GLU A 139 -0.62 4.13 26.85
CA GLU A 139 0.01 5.46 26.96
C GLU A 139 -0.14 6.31 25.70
N GLU A 140 -0.31 5.69 24.53
CA GLU A 140 -0.50 6.39 23.26
C GLU A 140 -1.95 6.82 23.02
N LEU A 141 -2.88 6.46 23.91
CA LEU A 141 -4.30 6.82 23.81
C LEU A 141 -4.62 8.13 24.54
N GLU A 142 -5.38 8.99 23.88
CA GLU A 142 -5.90 10.22 24.49
C GLU A 142 -7.25 9.93 25.16
N ASN A 143 -7.28 9.92 26.49
CA ASN A 143 -8.47 9.56 27.28
C ASN A 143 -9.05 8.17 26.92
N GLY A 144 -8.18 7.21 26.54
CA GLY A 144 -8.60 5.87 26.11
C GLY A 144 -9.14 5.79 24.68
N LEU A 145 -8.96 6.85 23.89
CA LEU A 145 -9.38 6.92 22.48
C LEU A 145 -8.15 7.03 21.57
N CYS A 146 -8.29 6.55 20.33
CA CYS A 146 -7.27 6.72 19.30
C CYS A 146 -7.05 8.23 19.04
N PRO A 147 -5.81 8.75 19.08
CA PRO A 147 -5.52 10.18 18.93
C PRO A 147 -5.86 10.72 17.54
N ILE A 148 -5.93 9.85 16.53
CA ILE A 148 -6.22 10.25 15.14
C ILE A 148 -7.73 10.24 14.86
N HIS A 149 -8.45 9.23 15.32
CA HIS A 149 -9.85 9.00 14.95
C HIS A 149 -10.85 9.31 16.07
N GLY A 150 -10.40 9.51 17.31
CA GLY A 150 -11.27 9.73 18.47
C GLY A 150 -12.17 8.53 18.80
N THR A 151 -11.87 7.34 18.27
CA THR A 151 -12.65 6.12 18.49
C THR A 151 -11.97 5.23 19.53
N LYS A 152 -12.77 4.49 20.30
CA LYS A 152 -12.25 3.53 21.27
C LYS A 152 -11.61 2.35 20.51
N PRO A 153 -10.32 2.05 20.73
CA PRO A 153 -9.70 0.86 20.17
C PRO A 153 -10.36 -0.43 20.68
N VAL A 154 -10.24 -1.49 19.90
CA VAL A 154 -10.74 -2.83 20.26
C VAL A 154 -9.58 -3.65 20.82
N GLU A 155 -9.81 -4.33 21.94
CA GLU A 155 -8.83 -5.28 22.47
C GLU A 155 -8.76 -6.51 21.55
N VAL A 156 -7.57 -6.82 21.06
CA VAL A 156 -7.32 -7.94 20.15
C VAL A 156 -6.18 -8.76 20.72
N GLU A 157 -6.38 -10.07 20.80
CA GLU A 157 -5.36 -11.07 21.12
C GLU A 157 -5.24 -12.02 19.93
N GLU A 158 -4.10 -11.99 19.24
CA GLU A 158 -3.86 -12.85 18.08
C GLU A 158 -2.36 -13.14 17.89
N GLU A 159 -2.07 -14.28 17.27
CA GLU A 159 -0.73 -14.57 16.77
C GLU A 159 -0.63 -14.15 15.31
N ASN A 160 0.26 -13.19 15.04
CA ASN A 160 0.49 -12.68 13.69
C ASN A 160 1.96 -12.84 13.30
N TYR A 161 2.21 -12.72 12.00
CA TYR A 161 3.53 -12.49 11.44
C TYR A 161 3.90 -11.01 11.51
N PHE A 162 5.12 -10.73 11.93
CA PHE A 162 5.68 -9.40 12.04
C PHE A 162 6.87 -9.23 11.11
N PHE A 163 6.98 -8.05 10.51
CA PHE A 163 8.14 -7.61 9.76
C PHE A 163 9.11 -6.86 10.66
N ARG A 164 10.40 -7.22 10.56
CA ARG A 164 11.51 -6.63 11.32
C ARG A 164 11.89 -5.22 10.84
N LEU A 165 10.92 -4.29 10.80
CA LEU A 165 11.17 -2.92 10.37
C LEU A 165 12.29 -2.25 11.21
N SER A 166 12.39 -2.58 12.50
CA SER A 166 13.44 -2.08 13.40
C SER A 166 14.86 -2.34 12.88
N LYS A 167 15.09 -3.47 12.18
CA LYS A 167 16.39 -3.85 11.59
C LYS A 167 16.84 -2.88 10.48
N HIS A 168 15.90 -2.17 9.84
CA HIS A 168 16.17 -1.36 8.65
C HIS A 168 16.31 0.14 8.94
N GLY A 169 16.18 0.58 10.20
CA GLY A 169 16.17 2.00 10.57
C GLY A 169 17.41 2.78 10.10
N ASP A 170 18.61 2.29 10.42
CA ASP A 170 19.86 2.96 10.05
C ASP A 170 20.04 3.12 8.54
N GLU A 171 19.69 2.06 7.79
CA GLU A 171 19.80 2.05 6.33
C GLU A 171 18.80 3.02 5.70
N LEU A 172 17.55 3.02 6.18
CA LEU A 172 16.53 3.97 5.72
C LEU A 172 16.93 5.41 6.04
N HIS A 173 17.42 5.67 7.25
CA HIS A 173 17.90 7.00 7.64
C HIS A 173 19.02 7.47 6.71
N ARG A 174 20.02 6.62 6.46
CA ARG A 174 21.15 6.92 5.57
C ARG A 174 20.69 7.27 4.16
N ARG A 175 19.87 6.41 3.54
CA ARG A 175 19.41 6.59 2.14
C ARG A 175 18.52 7.82 1.97
N ILE A 176 17.66 8.10 2.93
CA ILE A 176 16.78 9.28 2.88
C ILE A 176 17.60 10.55 3.14
N SER A 177 18.48 10.53 4.13
CA SER A 177 19.34 11.67 4.46
C SER A 177 20.25 12.06 3.29
N SER A 178 20.82 11.09 2.58
CA SER A 178 21.68 11.31 1.40
C SER A 178 20.92 11.63 0.10
N ASP A 179 19.58 11.71 0.14
CA ASP A 179 18.72 11.88 -1.03
C ASP A 179 18.87 10.76 -2.09
N GLU A 180 19.33 9.57 -1.69
CA GLU A 180 19.23 8.36 -2.52
C GLU A 180 17.76 7.99 -2.69
N LEU A 181 17.00 8.05 -1.59
CA LEU A 181 15.54 8.01 -1.59
C LEU A 181 15.01 9.42 -1.35
N LYS A 182 14.64 10.09 -2.44
CA LYS A 182 14.21 11.49 -2.39
C LYS A 182 12.75 11.62 -1.95
N ILE A 183 12.51 12.41 -0.90
CA ILE A 183 11.17 12.74 -0.41
C ILE A 183 10.92 14.24 -0.64
N ILE A 184 9.83 14.55 -1.33
CA ILE A 184 9.42 15.93 -1.65
C ILE A 184 8.00 16.13 -1.13
N PRO A 185 7.69 17.25 -0.44
CA PRO A 185 8.59 18.35 -0.08
C PRO A 185 9.52 18.02 1.10
N THR A 186 10.58 18.83 1.28
CA THR A 186 11.58 18.68 2.36
C THR A 186 10.96 18.64 3.76
N SER A 187 9.82 19.29 3.98
CA SER A 187 9.10 19.20 5.26
C SER A 187 8.65 17.76 5.57
N ARG A 188 8.19 16.98 4.57
CA ARG A 188 7.84 15.56 4.73
C ARG A 188 9.09 14.71 4.91
N LYS A 189 10.18 14.98 4.18
CA LYS A 189 11.48 14.34 4.43
C LYS A 189 11.88 14.45 5.91
N ASN A 190 11.80 15.65 6.46
CA ASN A 190 12.17 15.91 7.86
C ASN A 190 11.24 15.22 8.87
N GLU A 191 9.95 15.07 8.56
CA GLU A 191 9.02 14.30 9.40
C GLU A 191 9.37 12.81 9.41
N VAL A 192 9.64 12.22 8.24
CA VAL A 192 10.04 10.81 8.12
C VAL A 192 11.36 10.54 8.84
N LEU A 193 12.37 11.41 8.67
CA LEU A 193 13.65 11.27 9.37
C LEU A 193 13.47 11.31 10.89
N ARG A 194 12.68 12.26 11.42
CA ARG A 194 12.39 12.31 12.87
C ARG A 194 11.67 11.07 13.38
N PHE A 195 10.75 10.52 12.58
CA PHE A 195 10.08 9.27 12.92
C PHE A 195 11.08 8.11 13.02
N ILE A 196 11.98 7.97 12.05
CA ILE A 196 13.03 6.95 12.10
C ILE A 196 13.97 7.16 13.31
N GLU A 197 14.36 8.41 13.58
CA GLU A 197 15.20 8.78 14.73
C GLU A 197 14.55 8.48 16.08
N SER A 198 13.22 8.47 16.16
CA SER A 198 12.49 8.08 17.37
C SER A 198 12.50 6.57 17.65
N GLY A 199 13.01 5.78 16.70
CA GLY A 199 13.05 4.32 16.75
C GLY A 199 11.88 3.69 15.97
N LEU A 200 12.20 2.70 15.14
CA LEU A 200 11.19 1.95 14.38
C LEU A 200 10.79 0.69 15.14
N ALA A 201 9.48 0.50 15.35
CA ALA A 201 8.92 -0.74 15.87
C ALA A 201 8.67 -1.75 14.74
N ASP A 202 8.75 -3.03 15.07
CA ASP A 202 8.35 -4.11 14.16
C ASP A 202 6.83 -4.09 13.96
N ILE A 203 6.40 -4.26 12.71
CA ILE A 203 4.99 -4.08 12.33
C ILE A 203 4.34 -5.43 12.03
N SER A 204 3.07 -5.59 12.43
CA SER A 204 2.28 -6.75 12.03
C SER A 204 2.05 -6.70 10.52
N ILE A 205 2.34 -7.79 9.81
CA ILE A 205 2.14 -7.93 8.35
C ILE A 205 1.19 -9.06 7.99
N SER A 206 0.57 -9.72 8.98
CA SER A 206 -0.59 -10.58 8.77
C SER A 206 -1.66 -10.33 9.83
N ARG A 207 -2.81 -10.98 9.62
CA ARG A 207 -3.88 -11.16 10.60
C ARG A 207 -4.56 -12.52 10.40
N SER A 208 -5.29 -12.98 11.40
CA SER A 208 -6.05 -14.23 11.28
C SER A 208 -7.11 -14.17 10.16
N GLN A 209 -7.35 -15.30 9.51
CA GLN A 209 -8.38 -15.45 8.48
C GLN A 209 -9.78 -15.09 9.02
N GLU A 210 -10.08 -15.44 10.27
CA GLU A 210 -11.34 -15.09 10.93
C GLU A 210 -11.52 -13.56 11.01
N ARG A 211 -10.49 -12.84 11.45
CA ARG A 211 -10.51 -11.38 11.57
C ARG A 211 -10.59 -10.70 10.21
N ALA A 212 -9.93 -11.28 9.20
CA ALA A 212 -10.03 -10.84 7.81
C ALA A 212 -11.36 -11.24 7.14
N ARG A 213 -12.23 -12.01 7.80
CA ARG A 213 -13.46 -12.59 7.21
C ARG A 213 -13.19 -13.38 5.94
N GLY A 214 -12.03 -14.02 5.85
CA GLY A 214 -11.58 -14.75 4.67
C GLY A 214 -11.26 -13.88 3.45
N TRP A 215 -11.12 -12.56 3.62
CA TRP A 215 -10.87 -11.61 2.54
C TRP A 215 -9.42 -11.11 2.52
N GLY A 216 -8.74 -11.24 1.37
CA GLY A 216 -7.36 -10.80 1.14
C GLY A 216 -6.43 -11.90 0.62
N VAL A 217 -5.14 -11.58 0.46
CA VAL A 217 -4.12 -12.54 -0.02
C VAL A 217 -3.68 -13.48 1.11
N LEU A 218 -3.75 -14.79 0.92
CA LEU A 218 -3.31 -15.76 1.93
C LEU A 218 -1.79 -15.73 2.13
N VAL A 219 -1.33 -15.97 3.36
CA VAL A 219 0.09 -16.16 3.66
C VAL A 219 0.57 -17.50 3.08
N PRO A 220 1.64 -17.52 2.26
CA PRO A 220 2.22 -18.75 1.74
C PRO A 220 2.60 -19.72 2.87
N GLY A 221 2.06 -20.94 2.81
CA GLY A 221 2.31 -21.98 3.81
C GLY A 221 1.49 -21.87 5.10
N ASP A 222 0.63 -20.85 5.26
CA ASP A 222 -0.23 -20.69 6.43
C ASP A 222 -1.63 -20.16 6.03
N PRO A 223 -2.58 -21.04 5.68
CA PRO A 223 -3.91 -20.63 5.23
C PRO A 223 -4.77 -20.00 6.34
N GLY A 224 -4.34 -20.09 7.61
CA GLY A 224 -5.02 -19.44 8.73
C GLY A 224 -4.70 -17.95 8.85
N GLN A 225 -3.79 -17.44 8.02
CA GLN A 225 -3.31 -16.05 8.04
C GLN A 225 -3.49 -15.40 6.67
N VAL A 226 -3.89 -14.14 6.70
CA VAL A 226 -4.05 -13.27 5.53
C VAL A 226 -3.00 -12.17 5.62
N MET A 227 -2.35 -11.86 4.51
CA MET A 227 -1.42 -10.75 4.38
C MET A 227 -2.14 -9.45 4.74
N TYR A 228 -1.48 -8.67 5.57
CA TYR A 228 -2.01 -7.42 6.06
C TYR A 228 -1.42 -6.27 5.23
N VAL A 229 -2.33 -5.46 4.64
CA VAL A 229 -2.20 -4.14 3.99
C VAL A 229 -0.80 -3.72 3.54
N TRP A 230 0.20 -3.64 4.42
CA TRP A 230 1.57 -3.27 4.06
C TRP A 230 2.17 -4.09 2.93
N ILE A 231 2.20 -5.43 3.02
CA ILE A 231 2.83 -6.26 1.98
C ILE A 231 1.92 -6.40 0.77
N ASP A 232 0.61 -6.49 1.01
CA ASP A 232 -0.42 -6.55 -0.02
C ASP A 232 -0.41 -5.26 -0.86
N ALA A 233 -0.92 -4.16 -0.30
CA ALA A 233 -1.10 -2.91 -1.02
C ALA A 233 0.22 -2.32 -1.54
N LEU A 234 1.31 -2.25 -0.75
CA LEU A 234 2.56 -1.61 -1.25
C LEU A 234 3.24 -2.41 -2.36
N SER A 235 2.97 -3.71 -2.48
CA SER A 235 3.53 -4.51 -3.58
C SER A 235 2.97 -4.13 -4.94
N ASN A 236 1.78 -3.49 -4.99
CA ASN A 236 1.09 -3.15 -6.24
C ASN A 236 2.00 -2.48 -7.28
N TYR A 237 2.92 -1.62 -6.83
CA TYR A 237 3.84 -0.86 -7.67
C TYR A 237 4.74 -1.73 -8.54
N ILE A 238 5.08 -2.93 -8.08
CA ILE A 238 5.88 -3.89 -8.85
C ILE A 238 5.05 -5.07 -9.36
N THR A 239 3.98 -5.45 -8.67
CA THR A 239 3.14 -6.55 -9.14
C THR A 239 2.34 -6.19 -10.39
N ALA A 240 1.94 -4.93 -10.55
CA ALA A 240 1.34 -4.44 -11.80
C ALA A 240 2.28 -4.65 -13.00
N LEU A 241 3.59 -4.62 -12.75
CA LEU A 241 4.63 -4.80 -13.77
C LEU A 241 5.02 -6.28 -13.99
N ASP A 242 4.26 -7.23 -13.42
CA ASP A 242 4.52 -8.67 -13.50
C ASP A 242 5.83 -9.12 -12.80
N TYR A 243 6.07 -8.55 -11.61
CA TYR A 243 7.22 -8.90 -10.75
C TYR A 243 7.35 -10.40 -10.49
N ALA A 244 6.25 -11.13 -10.33
CA ALA A 244 6.26 -12.55 -10.00
C ALA A 244 7.03 -13.40 -11.03
N ASN A 245 6.99 -13.00 -12.30
CA ASN A 245 7.59 -13.72 -13.42
C ASN A 245 8.80 -12.97 -14.02
N ASP A 246 9.33 -11.97 -13.31
CA ASP A 246 10.39 -11.09 -13.83
C ASP A 246 10.03 -10.47 -15.20
N GLY A 247 8.75 -10.10 -15.37
CA GLY A 247 8.18 -9.68 -16.64
C GLY A 247 8.83 -8.45 -17.28
N GLU A 248 8.60 -8.26 -18.58
CA GLU A 248 9.26 -7.21 -19.37
C GLU A 248 9.04 -5.81 -18.79
N ASN A 249 7.82 -5.49 -18.36
CA ASN A 249 7.51 -4.21 -17.73
C ASN A 249 8.23 -4.02 -16.40
N TYR A 250 8.40 -5.07 -15.59
CA TYR A 250 9.17 -4.99 -14.35
C TYR A 250 10.65 -4.72 -14.65
N GLN A 251 11.23 -5.41 -15.63
CA GLN A 251 12.60 -5.13 -16.05
C GLN A 251 12.76 -3.71 -16.59
N HIS A 252 11.83 -3.27 -17.44
CA HIS A 252 11.95 -2.02 -18.18
C HIS A 252 11.61 -0.78 -17.34
N TYR A 253 10.48 -0.82 -16.59
CA TYR A 253 9.97 0.32 -15.82
C TYR A 253 10.30 0.27 -14.33
N TRP A 254 10.79 -0.85 -13.78
CA TRP A 254 11.27 -0.88 -12.39
C TRP A 254 12.78 -1.00 -12.29
N GLN A 255 13.37 -2.08 -12.82
CA GLN A 255 14.79 -2.37 -12.65
C GLN A 255 15.69 -1.41 -13.44
N ASN A 256 15.32 -1.12 -14.68
CA ASN A 256 16.07 -0.27 -15.61
C ASN A 256 15.50 1.14 -15.75
N ALA A 257 14.58 1.54 -14.87
CA ALA A 257 14.04 2.89 -14.87
C ALA A 257 15.06 3.89 -14.34
N ASP A 258 15.17 5.04 -15.03
CA ASP A 258 15.96 6.16 -14.56
C ASP A 258 15.29 6.85 -13.37
N ASN A 259 13.96 6.83 -13.32
CA ASN A 259 13.17 7.49 -12.29
C ASN A 259 11.95 6.64 -11.89
N ARG A 260 11.76 6.48 -10.57
CA ARG A 260 10.59 5.88 -9.95
C ARG A 260 9.95 6.95 -9.06
N VAL A 261 8.74 7.38 -9.39
CA VAL A 261 8.04 8.49 -8.73
C VAL A 261 6.71 8.00 -8.20
N HIS A 262 6.52 8.10 -6.89
CA HIS A 262 5.25 7.77 -6.22
C HIS A 262 4.63 9.07 -5.69
N ALA A 263 3.44 9.39 -6.16
CA ALA A 263 2.65 10.53 -5.69
C ALA A 263 1.62 10.03 -4.67
N ILE A 264 1.66 10.60 -3.47
CA ILE A 264 0.77 10.23 -2.36
C ILE A 264 0.28 11.47 -1.61
N GLY A 265 -0.95 11.40 -1.10
CA GLY A 265 -1.47 12.33 -0.09
C GLY A 265 -0.69 12.30 1.23
N LYS A 266 -0.88 13.32 2.07
CA LYS A 266 -0.34 13.37 3.43
C LYS A 266 -1.30 12.70 4.42
#